data_AF-A0A7S2W5T9-F1
#
_entry.id   AF-A0A7S2W5T9-F1
#
_cell.length_a   1.000
_cell.length_b   1.000
_cell.length_c   1.000
_cell.angle_alpha   90.00
_cell.angle_beta   90.00
_cell.angle_gamma   90.00
#
_symmetry.space_group_name_H-M   'P 1'
#
loop_
_entity.id
_entity.type
_entity.pdbx_description
1 polymer ?
#
loop_
_entity_poly.entity_id
_entity_poly.type
_entity_poly.pdbx_seq_one_letter_code
_entity_poly.pdbx_strand_id
1 'polypeptide(L)'
;KERAMHFFREVSKLLSPGGAFVATTVDARVLVDELQAAGRRTDAGDWVLTIDDSTPEDRDPTMLGDPRPPVPPHSDRASLCRLTFSNEVYERLSRDPQGDDRFGLQYFFSLSDDEQAKAVDAPEWLVPLPLLKEVAESCGLQLQTAKNFHQFVSENVDVGLMARMHCFDRQGSVSPGEWAIARLYLALVFRKVATPPVATRQPAAVSAQDSSQAMKMLEVKKALQAEHGESWKTIPRAEQKRLIAERLQNGGASGVGGSAAAAAAAAGGGM
;
A
#
# COMPACT_ATOMS: atom_id res chain seq x y z
N LYS A 1 -0.64 0.54 -10.26
CA LYS A 1 -0.99 1.54 -9.21
C LYS A 1 -2.41 1.37 -8.68
N GLU A 2 -3.46 1.56 -9.49
CA GLU A 2 -4.86 1.53 -9.02
C GLU A 2 -5.26 0.22 -8.34
N ARG A 3 -4.85 -0.93 -8.90
CA ARG A 3 -5.11 -2.25 -8.30
C ARG A 3 -4.53 -2.39 -6.90
N ALA A 4 -3.29 -1.93 -6.67
CA ALA A 4 -2.64 -1.97 -5.37
C ALA A 4 -3.38 -1.07 -4.35
N MET A 5 -3.74 0.16 -4.76
CA MET A 5 -4.52 1.07 -3.92
C MET A 5 -5.90 0.48 -3.58
N HIS A 6 -6.57 -0.12 -4.55
CA HIS A 6 -7.86 -0.76 -4.33
C HIS A 6 -7.74 -1.91 -3.33
N PHE A 7 -6.76 -2.80 -3.51
CA PHE A 7 -6.49 -3.90 -2.59
C PHE A 7 -6.34 -3.42 -1.14
N PHE A 8 -5.45 -2.46 -0.88
CA PHE A 8 -5.22 -1.97 0.48
C PHE A 8 -6.41 -1.20 1.07
N ARG A 9 -7.21 -0.52 0.24
CA ARG A 9 -8.47 0.09 0.69
C ARG A 9 -9.47 -0.95 1.16
N GLU A 10 -9.63 -2.04 0.41
CA GLU A 10 -10.57 -3.10 0.79
C GLU A 10 -10.12 -3.81 2.07
N VAL A 11 -8.84 -4.20 2.16
CA VAL A 11 -8.27 -4.78 3.39
C VAL A 11 -8.50 -3.84 4.58
N SER A 12 -8.24 -2.55 4.40
CA SER A 12 -8.38 -1.53 5.44
C SER A 12 -9.82 -1.31 5.91
N LYS A 13 -10.82 -1.50 5.03
CA LYS A 13 -12.26 -1.42 5.39
C LYS A 13 -12.72 -2.61 6.22
N LEU A 14 -12.15 -3.79 5.96
CA LEU A 14 -12.52 -5.03 6.63
C LEU A 14 -11.90 -5.16 8.03
N LEU A 15 -10.88 -4.34 8.35
CA LEU A 15 -10.19 -4.37 9.62
C LEU A 15 -10.76 -3.36 10.61
N SER A 16 -11.04 -3.83 11.82
CA SER A 16 -11.27 -2.95 12.97
C SER A 16 -10.00 -2.17 13.32
N PRO A 17 -10.10 -0.97 13.92
CA PRO A 17 -8.98 -0.27 14.54
C PRO A 17 -8.11 -1.19 15.39
N GLY A 18 -6.80 -1.20 15.12
CA GLY A 18 -5.84 -2.09 15.78
C GLY A 18 -5.79 -3.53 15.27
N GLY A 19 -6.67 -3.91 14.35
CA GLY A 19 -6.64 -5.20 13.66
C GLY A 19 -5.37 -5.37 12.82
N ALA A 20 -4.94 -6.62 12.67
CA ALA A 20 -3.72 -6.97 11.94
C ALA A 20 -4.06 -7.57 10.56
N PHE A 21 -3.37 -7.10 9.54
CA PHE A 21 -3.25 -7.76 8.26
C PHE A 21 -1.89 -8.46 8.20
N VAL A 22 -1.91 -9.78 8.16
CA VAL A 22 -0.71 -10.62 8.04
C VAL A 22 -0.64 -11.16 6.62
N ALA A 23 0.53 -11.05 6.01
CA ALA A 23 0.74 -11.49 4.63
C ALA A 23 2.17 -12.00 4.42
N THR A 24 2.35 -12.75 3.36
CA THR A 24 3.66 -13.18 2.86
C THR A 24 3.77 -12.73 1.41
N THR A 25 4.96 -12.27 1.01
CA THR A 25 5.24 -11.85 -0.36
C THR A 25 6.73 -12.01 -0.65
N VAL A 26 7.09 -11.95 -1.93
CA VAL A 26 8.49 -11.93 -2.35
C VAL A 26 9.19 -10.65 -1.86
N ASP A 27 10.40 -10.82 -1.32
CA ASP A 27 11.29 -9.75 -0.90
C ASP A 27 12.06 -9.23 -2.11
N ALA A 28 11.60 -8.08 -2.61
CA ALA A 28 12.20 -7.43 -3.76
C ALA A 28 13.71 -7.16 -3.60
N ARG A 29 14.19 -6.95 -2.36
CA ARG A 29 15.61 -6.70 -2.10
C ARG A 29 16.42 -7.96 -2.38
N VAL A 30 16.01 -9.06 -1.76
CA VAL A 30 16.65 -10.37 -1.96
C VAL A 30 16.58 -10.78 -3.42
N LEU A 31 15.41 -10.69 -4.04
CA LEU A 31 15.25 -11.12 -5.43
C LEU A 31 16.13 -10.31 -6.39
N VAL A 32 16.27 -9.00 -6.19
CA VAL A 32 17.16 -8.17 -7.02
C VAL A 32 18.62 -8.54 -6.79
N ASP A 33 19.04 -8.74 -5.53
CA ASP A 33 20.40 -9.17 -5.20
C ASP A 33 20.74 -10.52 -5.85
N GLU A 34 19.85 -11.51 -5.74
CA GLU A 34 20.02 -12.83 -6.36
C GLU A 34 20.02 -12.76 -7.89
N LEU A 35 19.15 -11.93 -8.47
CA LEU A 35 19.11 -11.72 -9.92
C LEU A 35 20.40 -11.07 -10.44
N GLN A 36 20.98 -10.13 -9.69
CA GLN A 36 22.26 -9.51 -10.04
C GLN A 36 23.45 -10.47 -9.88
N ALA A 37 23.44 -11.31 -8.84
CA ALA A 37 24.52 -12.24 -8.57
C ALA A 37 24.51 -13.48 -9.48
N ALA A 38 23.33 -14.09 -9.67
CA ALA A 38 23.18 -15.39 -10.29
C ALA A 38 22.31 -15.38 -11.56
N GLY A 39 21.69 -14.24 -11.90
CA GLY A 39 20.90 -14.11 -13.13
C GLY A 39 21.72 -14.42 -14.38
N ARG A 40 21.05 -15.04 -15.36
CA ARG A 40 21.62 -15.35 -16.67
C ARG A 40 20.73 -14.76 -17.75
N ARG A 41 21.37 -14.13 -18.74
CA ARG A 41 20.66 -13.66 -19.92
C ARG A 41 20.49 -14.81 -20.91
N THR A 42 19.29 -14.96 -21.43
CA THR A 42 18.93 -15.93 -22.47
C THR A 42 19.22 -15.37 -23.86
N ASP A 43 19.23 -16.25 -24.87
CA ASP A 43 19.39 -15.85 -26.27
C ASP A 43 18.24 -14.93 -26.76
N ALA A 44 17.05 -15.09 -26.18
CA ALA A 44 15.91 -14.21 -26.44
C ALA A 44 16.05 -12.82 -25.80
N GLY A 45 17.07 -12.61 -24.96
CA GLY A 45 17.36 -11.36 -24.30
C GLY A 45 16.76 -11.20 -22.90
N ASP A 46 15.90 -12.14 -22.47
CA ASP A 46 15.32 -12.18 -21.12
C ASP A 46 16.34 -12.62 -20.07
N TRP A 47 16.10 -12.24 -18.82
CA TRP A 47 16.90 -12.62 -17.67
C TRP A 47 16.23 -13.72 -16.87
N VAL A 48 17.00 -14.72 -16.48
CA VAL A 48 16.51 -15.90 -15.78
C VAL A 48 17.34 -16.14 -14.52
N LEU A 49 16.66 -16.28 -13.39
CA LEU A 49 17.22 -16.80 -12.15
C LEU A 49 16.69 -18.22 -11.96
N THR A 50 17.59 -19.18 -11.70
CA THR A 50 17.23 -20.58 -11.44
C THR A 50 17.79 -20.98 -10.08
N ILE A 51 16.96 -21.61 -9.26
CA ILE A 51 17.34 -22.16 -7.96
C ILE A 51 17.13 -23.67 -8.01
N ASP A 52 18.16 -24.41 -7.63
CA ASP A 52 18.21 -25.86 -7.61
C ASP A 52 19.02 -26.36 -6.39
N ASP A 53 19.07 -27.68 -6.20
CA ASP A 53 19.84 -28.31 -5.12
C ASP A 53 21.33 -28.50 -5.45
N SER A 54 21.81 -27.98 -6.59
CA SER A 54 23.19 -28.18 -7.08
C SER A 54 24.17 -27.08 -6.67
N THR A 55 23.69 -26.03 -5.99
CA THR A 55 24.55 -24.95 -5.50
C THR A 55 25.30 -25.34 -4.20
N PRO A 56 26.65 -25.21 -4.15
CA PRO A 56 27.43 -25.60 -2.98
C PRO A 56 27.48 -24.50 -1.90
N GLU A 57 27.34 -24.96 -0.65
CA GLU A 57 28.16 -24.54 0.51
C GLU A 57 28.21 -23.05 0.92
N ASP A 58 27.07 -22.40 1.13
CA ASP A 58 27.04 -21.17 1.95
C ASP A 58 26.02 -21.29 3.08
N ARG A 59 26.16 -22.34 3.92
CA ARG A 59 25.37 -22.46 5.15
C ARG A 59 26.15 -22.98 6.35
N ASP A 60 26.07 -22.16 7.39
CA ASP A 60 26.35 -22.48 8.78
C ASP A 60 25.66 -23.80 9.19
N PRO A 61 26.44 -24.87 9.45
CA PRO A 61 25.92 -26.18 9.88
C PRO A 61 25.19 -26.13 11.23
N THR A 62 25.26 -25.02 11.95
CA THR A 62 24.80 -24.93 13.35
C THR A 62 23.37 -24.46 13.51
N MET A 63 22.67 -24.07 12.44
CA MET A 63 21.30 -23.52 12.56
C MET A 63 20.25 -24.51 13.09
N LEU A 64 20.54 -25.82 13.15
CA LEU A 64 19.69 -26.84 13.79
C LEU A 64 20.47 -27.89 14.62
N GLY A 65 21.74 -27.64 14.94
CA GLY A 65 22.44 -28.35 16.01
C GLY A 65 22.97 -29.77 15.73
N ASP A 66 23.23 -30.17 14.48
CA ASP A 66 23.89 -31.46 14.21
C ASP A 66 24.96 -31.35 13.10
N PRO A 67 26.26 -31.53 13.40
CA PRO A 67 27.33 -31.49 12.42
C PRO A 67 27.34 -32.83 11.66
N ARG A 68 26.42 -33.01 10.71
CA ARG A 68 26.41 -34.18 9.82
C ARG A 68 26.96 -33.83 8.43
N PRO A 69 27.65 -34.77 7.78
CA PRO A 69 28.38 -34.53 6.53
C PRO A 69 27.46 -34.11 5.38
N PRO A 70 27.99 -33.39 4.38
CA PRO A 70 27.21 -32.92 3.23
C PRO A 70 26.56 -34.08 2.49
N VAL A 71 25.26 -33.96 2.24
CA VAL A 71 24.47 -34.91 1.46
C VAL A 71 24.92 -34.80 0.00
N PRO A 72 25.05 -35.91 -0.75
CA PRO A 72 25.17 -35.82 -2.20
C PRO A 72 23.94 -35.09 -2.76
N PRO A 73 24.10 -34.20 -3.76
CA PRO A 73 23.00 -33.44 -4.32
C PRO A 73 21.86 -34.38 -4.72
N HIS A 74 20.62 -33.95 -4.50
CA HIS A 74 19.45 -34.60 -5.10
C HIS A 74 19.60 -34.45 -6.62
N SER A 75 20.25 -35.43 -7.26
CA SER A 75 20.75 -35.35 -8.64
C SER A 75 19.65 -35.20 -9.69
N ASP A 76 18.38 -35.37 -9.32
CA ASP A 76 17.30 -35.59 -10.29
C ASP A 76 16.33 -34.40 -10.41
N ARG A 77 16.38 -33.38 -9.51
CA ARG A 77 15.53 -32.17 -9.63
C ARG A 77 16.28 -31.05 -10.35
N ALA A 78 16.22 -31.07 -11.68
CA ALA A 78 16.96 -30.15 -12.57
C ALA A 78 16.72 -28.64 -12.32
N SER A 79 15.57 -28.24 -11.77
CA SER A 79 15.35 -26.89 -11.23
C SER A 79 14.13 -26.85 -10.33
N LEU A 80 14.29 -26.41 -9.07
CA LEU A 80 13.18 -26.27 -8.13
C LEU A 80 12.36 -25.01 -8.41
N CYS A 81 13.03 -23.90 -8.68
CA CYS A 81 12.38 -22.62 -8.94
C CYS A 81 13.05 -21.88 -10.10
N ARG A 82 12.24 -21.23 -10.93
CA ARG A 82 12.68 -20.41 -12.06
C ARG A 82 11.92 -19.09 -12.08
N LEU A 83 12.66 -17.99 -12.16
CA LEU A 83 12.12 -16.65 -12.31
C LEU A 83 12.61 -16.05 -13.62
N THR A 84 11.69 -15.58 -14.47
CA THR A 84 12.01 -14.97 -15.76
C THR A 84 11.57 -13.52 -15.79
N PHE A 85 12.49 -12.62 -16.16
CA PHE A 85 12.30 -11.18 -16.26
C PHE A 85 12.56 -10.74 -17.71
N SER A 86 11.72 -9.86 -18.23
CA SER A 86 12.06 -9.20 -19.48
C SER A 86 13.27 -8.29 -19.30
N ASN A 87 14.02 -8.04 -20.37
CA ASN A 87 15.13 -7.08 -20.33
C ASN A 87 14.68 -5.70 -19.84
N GLU A 88 13.47 -5.26 -20.21
CA GLU A 88 12.90 -3.99 -19.75
C GLU A 88 12.73 -3.95 -18.22
N VAL A 89 12.21 -5.01 -17.62
CA VAL A 89 12.02 -5.08 -16.17
C VAL A 89 13.37 -5.14 -15.46
N TYR A 90 14.31 -5.95 -15.95
CA TYR A 90 15.67 -6.02 -15.40
C TYR A 90 16.36 -4.65 -15.39
N GLU A 91 16.26 -3.92 -16.49
CA GLU A 91 16.82 -2.58 -16.65
C GLU A 91 16.19 -1.58 -15.66
N ARG A 92 14.88 -1.66 -15.43
CA ARG A 92 14.19 -0.83 -14.44
C ARG A 92 14.66 -1.15 -13.03
N LEU A 93 14.76 -2.43 -12.67
CA LEU A 93 15.26 -2.89 -11.37
C LEU A 93 16.70 -2.43 -11.11
N SER A 94 17.54 -2.48 -12.15
CA SER A 94 18.96 -2.10 -12.06
C SER A 94 19.20 -0.61 -11.79
N ARG A 95 18.21 0.25 -12.07
CA ARG A 95 18.29 1.70 -11.89
C ARG A 95 17.59 2.21 -10.63
N ASP A 96 17.08 1.31 -9.80
CA ASP A 96 16.22 1.61 -8.65
C ASP A 96 14.99 2.45 -9.06
N PRO A 97 13.88 1.82 -9.48
CA PRO A 97 12.76 2.52 -10.10
C PRO A 97 12.15 3.56 -9.16
N GLN A 98 11.70 4.69 -9.71
CA GLN A 98 11.17 5.81 -8.93
C GLN A 98 9.73 6.18 -9.29
N GLY A 99 9.01 6.77 -8.35
CA GLY A 99 7.64 7.25 -8.58
C GLY A 99 6.70 6.13 -9.03
N ASP A 100 6.03 6.34 -10.18
CA ASP A 100 5.09 5.36 -10.75
C ASP A 100 5.78 4.22 -11.50
N ASP A 101 7.08 4.37 -11.81
CA ASP A 101 7.90 3.31 -12.42
C ASP A 101 8.15 2.14 -11.45
N ARG A 102 7.82 2.30 -10.17
CA ARG A 102 7.87 1.21 -9.17
C ARG A 102 6.73 0.19 -9.33
N PHE A 103 5.74 0.46 -10.18
CA PHE A 103 4.62 -0.45 -10.44
C PHE A 103 4.82 -1.25 -11.72
N GLY A 104 4.20 -2.44 -11.80
CA GLY A 104 4.18 -3.23 -13.03
C GLY A 104 5.50 -3.93 -13.34
N LEU A 105 6.35 -4.14 -12.32
CA LEU A 105 7.58 -4.91 -12.42
C LEU A 105 7.23 -6.41 -12.48
N GLN A 106 6.71 -6.83 -13.62
CA GLN A 106 6.22 -8.19 -13.82
C GLN A 106 7.38 -9.16 -14.06
N TYR A 107 7.31 -10.34 -13.46
CA TYR A 107 8.16 -11.48 -13.78
C TYR A 107 7.31 -12.74 -13.86
N PHE A 108 7.85 -13.78 -14.45
CA PHE A 108 7.19 -15.09 -14.51
C PHE A 108 7.82 -15.99 -13.45
N PHE A 109 7.00 -16.52 -12.54
CA PHE A 109 7.43 -17.39 -11.45
C PHE A 109 6.99 -18.83 -11.73
N SER A 110 7.95 -19.74 -11.63
CA SER A 110 7.73 -21.17 -11.77
C SER A 110 8.31 -21.90 -10.56
N LEU A 111 7.51 -22.77 -9.94
CA LEU A 111 7.91 -23.62 -8.82
C LEU A 111 7.50 -25.05 -9.14
N SER A 112 8.46 -25.97 -9.10
CA SER A 112 8.27 -27.38 -9.37
C SER A 112 7.72 -28.10 -8.13
N ASP A 113 6.69 -28.93 -8.31
CA ASP A 113 6.16 -29.81 -7.25
C ASP A 113 6.84 -31.18 -7.31
N ASP A 114 6.98 -31.72 -8.51
CA ASP A 114 7.76 -32.92 -8.84
C ASP A 114 8.43 -32.75 -10.22
N GLU A 115 9.01 -33.80 -10.78
CA GLU A 115 9.70 -33.74 -12.07
C GLU A 115 8.78 -33.41 -13.26
N GLN A 116 7.46 -33.62 -13.13
CA GLN A 116 6.50 -33.49 -14.22
C GLN A 116 5.43 -32.41 -13.97
N ALA A 117 5.29 -31.93 -12.73
CA ALA A 117 4.26 -31.01 -12.30
C ALA A 117 4.85 -29.74 -11.69
N LYS A 118 4.21 -28.62 -12.00
CA LYS A 118 4.51 -27.31 -11.41
C LYS A 118 3.46 -26.98 -10.35
N ALA A 119 3.91 -26.68 -9.14
CA ALA A 119 3.07 -26.14 -8.07
C ALA A 119 2.57 -24.73 -8.43
N VAL A 120 3.43 -23.93 -9.07
CA VAL A 120 3.11 -22.58 -9.55
C VAL A 120 3.73 -22.37 -10.93
N ASP A 121 2.96 -21.78 -11.84
CA ASP A 121 3.44 -21.34 -13.15
C ASP A 121 2.67 -20.10 -13.59
N ALA A 122 3.02 -18.94 -13.03
CA ALA A 122 2.19 -17.74 -13.12
C ALA A 122 3.01 -16.44 -13.22
N PRO A 123 2.45 -15.41 -13.86
CA PRO A 123 3.01 -14.07 -13.77
C PRO A 123 2.79 -13.49 -12.36
N GLU A 124 3.83 -12.88 -11.82
CA GLU A 124 3.82 -12.15 -10.55
C GLU A 124 4.33 -10.72 -10.74
N TRP A 125 4.10 -9.87 -9.75
CA TRP A 125 4.53 -8.47 -9.78
C TRP A 125 5.39 -8.17 -8.56
N LEU A 126 6.65 -7.79 -8.81
CA LEU A 126 7.58 -7.42 -7.77
C LEU A 126 7.11 -6.12 -7.11
N VAL A 127 7.09 -6.09 -5.78
CA VAL A 127 6.67 -4.92 -5.02
C VAL A 127 7.82 -4.43 -4.13
N PRO A 128 8.46 -3.30 -4.48
CA PRO A 128 9.46 -2.69 -3.61
C PRO A 128 8.86 -2.38 -2.23
N LEU A 129 9.55 -2.77 -1.15
CA LEU A 129 9.06 -2.60 0.22
C LEU A 129 8.72 -1.13 0.58
N PRO A 130 9.50 -0.11 0.15
CA PRO A 130 9.12 1.29 0.38
C PRO A 130 7.78 1.64 -0.28
N LEU A 131 7.55 1.19 -1.52
CA LEU A 131 6.28 1.42 -2.22
C LEU A 131 5.12 0.73 -1.49
N LEU A 132 5.32 -0.53 -1.07
CA LEU A 132 4.31 -1.28 -0.34
C LEU A 132 3.89 -0.54 0.94
N LYS A 133 4.87 -0.03 1.69
CA LYS A 133 4.65 0.77 2.89
C LYS A 133 3.86 2.05 2.58
N GLU A 134 4.29 2.84 1.59
CA GLU A 134 3.63 4.08 1.19
C GLU A 134 2.15 3.85 0.81
N VAL A 135 1.89 2.81 -0.01
CA VAL A 135 0.53 2.47 -0.45
C VAL A 135 -0.34 2.05 0.73
N ALA A 136 0.17 1.18 1.62
CA ALA A 136 -0.57 0.72 2.79
C ALA A 136 -0.89 1.89 3.76
N GLU A 137 0.09 2.74 4.04
CA GLU A 137 -0.05 3.88 4.95
C GLU A 137 -1.06 4.90 4.44
N SER A 138 -1.09 5.15 3.12
CA SER A 138 -2.11 5.99 2.49
C SER A 138 -3.54 5.45 2.66
N CYS A 139 -3.68 4.16 2.96
CA CYS A 139 -4.95 3.48 3.23
C CYS A 139 -5.21 3.30 4.74
N GLY A 140 -4.38 3.88 5.61
CA GLY A 140 -4.52 3.79 7.07
C GLY A 140 -4.02 2.47 7.67
N LEU A 141 -3.10 1.79 6.99
CA LEU A 141 -2.42 0.59 7.47
C LEU A 141 -0.94 0.90 7.70
N GLN A 142 -0.46 0.71 8.92
CA GLN A 142 0.94 0.94 9.27
C GLN A 142 1.72 -0.37 9.22
N LEU A 143 2.83 -0.40 8.49
CA LEU A 143 3.74 -1.55 8.47
C LEU A 143 4.44 -1.67 9.83
N GLN A 144 4.25 -2.80 10.51
CA GLN A 144 4.89 -3.10 11.80
C GLN A 144 6.03 -4.11 11.67
N THR A 145 5.90 -5.09 10.78
CA THR A 145 6.90 -6.14 10.60
C THR A 145 7.11 -6.40 9.13
N ALA A 146 8.38 -6.52 8.73
CA ALA A 146 8.82 -6.98 7.41
C ALA A 146 10.08 -7.81 7.63
N LYS A 147 9.91 -9.12 7.83
CA LYS A 147 11.01 -10.05 8.18
C LYS A 147 11.17 -11.10 7.09
N ASN A 148 12.38 -11.23 6.56
CA ASN A 148 12.71 -12.32 5.65
C ASN A 148 12.43 -13.67 6.33
N PHE A 149 12.02 -14.69 5.57
CA PHE A 149 11.70 -16.00 6.15
C PHE A 149 12.88 -16.65 6.88
N HIS A 150 14.12 -16.46 6.43
CA HIS A 150 15.27 -17.02 7.15
C HIS A 150 15.36 -16.43 8.57
N GLN A 151 15.17 -15.11 8.69
CA GLN A 151 15.11 -14.43 9.98
C GLN A 151 13.85 -14.83 10.77
N PHE A 152 12.70 -14.94 10.11
CA PHE A 152 11.46 -15.30 10.78
C PHE A 152 11.54 -16.70 11.40
N VAL A 153 12.11 -17.66 10.66
CA VAL A 153 12.27 -19.04 11.12
C VAL A 153 13.22 -19.11 12.31
N SER A 154 14.38 -18.47 12.24
CA SER A 154 15.35 -18.50 13.34
C SER A 154 14.82 -17.88 14.64
N GLU A 155 13.92 -16.89 14.55
CA GLU A 155 13.40 -16.18 15.72
C GLU A 155 12.12 -16.80 16.30
N ASN A 156 11.29 -17.49 15.50
CA ASN A 156 9.90 -17.78 15.89
C ASN A 156 9.49 -19.25 15.79
N VAL A 157 10.32 -20.12 15.23
CA VAL A 157 9.85 -21.46 14.86
C VAL A 157 10.19 -22.52 15.90
N ASP A 158 9.16 -23.27 16.26
CA ASP A 158 9.26 -24.49 17.05
C ASP A 158 9.58 -25.68 16.14
N VAL A 159 10.78 -26.24 16.30
CA VAL A 159 11.26 -27.41 15.56
C VAL A 159 10.33 -28.62 15.74
N GLY A 160 9.75 -28.80 16.92
CA GLY A 160 8.80 -29.88 17.19
C GLY A 160 7.47 -29.70 16.43
N LEU A 161 7.04 -28.47 16.21
CA LEU A 161 5.89 -28.19 15.34
C LEU A 161 6.23 -28.45 13.87
N MET A 162 7.38 -27.96 13.37
CA MET A 162 7.83 -28.21 11.99
C MET A 162 7.91 -29.70 11.66
N ALA A 163 8.46 -30.49 12.58
CA ALA A 163 8.56 -31.94 12.41
C ALA A 163 7.19 -32.61 12.31
N ARG A 164 6.21 -32.20 13.15
CA ARG A 164 4.83 -32.69 13.08
C ARG A 164 4.09 -32.24 11.82
N MET A 165 4.47 -31.09 11.27
CA MET A 165 3.94 -30.58 10.00
C MET A 165 4.66 -31.14 8.77
N HIS A 166 5.62 -32.06 8.95
CA HIS A 166 6.42 -32.64 7.87
C HIS A 166 7.14 -31.59 7.02
N CYS A 167 7.58 -30.49 7.63
CA CYS A 167 8.36 -29.45 6.96
C CYS A 167 9.81 -29.86 6.69
N PHE A 168 10.25 -30.99 7.24
CA PHE A 168 11.60 -31.51 7.07
C PHE A 168 11.58 -32.75 6.19
N ASP A 169 12.69 -32.96 5.50
CA ASP A 169 13.01 -34.21 4.84
C ASP A 169 13.16 -35.37 5.86
N ARG A 170 13.44 -36.58 5.35
CA ARG A 170 13.63 -37.78 6.19
C ARG A 170 14.80 -37.68 7.17
N GLN A 171 15.69 -36.70 7.00
CA GLN A 171 16.89 -36.48 7.80
C GLN A 171 16.68 -35.39 8.87
N GLY A 172 15.53 -34.69 8.83
CA GLY A 172 15.20 -33.60 9.73
C GLY A 172 15.70 -32.23 9.24
N SER A 173 16.03 -32.09 7.95
CA SER A 173 16.52 -30.86 7.33
C SER A 173 15.59 -30.32 6.24
N VAL A 174 15.91 -29.13 5.73
CA VAL A 174 15.32 -28.55 4.50
C VAL A 174 16.42 -28.55 3.44
N SER A 175 16.12 -28.88 2.19
CA SER A 175 17.13 -28.91 1.14
C SER A 175 17.76 -27.53 0.91
N PRO A 176 19.01 -27.43 0.42
CA PRO A 176 19.63 -26.14 0.11
C PRO A 176 18.79 -25.29 -0.83
N GLY A 177 18.23 -25.90 -1.88
CA GLY A 177 17.40 -25.21 -2.87
C GLY A 177 16.04 -24.77 -2.30
N GLU A 178 15.35 -25.64 -1.56
CA GLU A 178 14.10 -25.29 -0.86
C GLU A 178 14.30 -24.14 0.13
N TRP A 179 15.41 -24.17 0.86
CA TRP A 179 15.73 -23.13 1.80
C TRP A 179 16.15 -21.82 1.09
N ALA A 180 16.86 -21.88 -0.03
CA ALA A 180 17.15 -20.72 -0.87
C ALA A 180 15.84 -20.10 -1.43
N ILE A 181 14.88 -20.92 -1.85
CA ILE A 181 13.55 -20.46 -2.27
C ILE A 181 12.82 -19.76 -1.13
N ALA A 182 12.86 -20.32 0.08
CA ALA A 182 12.27 -19.68 1.26
C ALA A 182 12.88 -18.27 1.50
N ARG A 183 14.16 -18.06 1.17
CA ARG A 183 14.83 -16.75 1.27
C ARG A 183 14.16 -15.68 0.42
N LEU A 184 13.53 -16.06 -0.68
CA LEU A 184 12.87 -15.09 -1.56
C LEU A 184 11.67 -14.44 -0.89
N TYR A 185 11.15 -14.96 0.22
CA TYR A 185 9.93 -14.48 0.85
C TYR A 185 10.19 -13.73 2.16
N LEU A 186 9.26 -12.84 2.49
CA LEU A 186 9.18 -12.18 3.78
C LEU A 186 7.77 -12.24 4.38
N ALA A 187 7.72 -12.23 5.70
CA ALA A 187 6.51 -12.10 6.49
C ALA A 187 6.24 -10.62 6.80
N LEU A 188 5.01 -10.20 6.55
CA LEU A 188 4.53 -8.84 6.74
C LEU A 188 3.43 -8.80 7.79
N VAL A 189 3.47 -7.78 8.64
CA VAL A 189 2.36 -7.44 9.54
C VAL A 189 2.07 -5.95 9.40
N PHE A 190 0.85 -5.63 8.99
CA PHE A 190 0.31 -4.28 9.02
C PHE A 190 -0.73 -4.16 10.12
N ARG A 191 -0.74 -3.03 10.83
CA ARG A 191 -1.82 -2.69 11.76
C ARG A 191 -2.73 -1.64 11.17
N LYS A 192 -4.04 -1.84 11.30
CA LYS A 192 -5.02 -0.79 11.07
C LYS A 192 -4.81 0.29 12.11
N VAL A 193 -4.38 1.47 11.66
CA VAL A 193 -4.30 2.62 12.55
C VAL A 193 -5.74 2.93 12.96
N ALA A 194 -5.98 3.05 14.27
CA ALA A 194 -7.23 3.64 14.70
C ALA A 194 -7.33 4.99 14.00
N THR A 195 -8.44 5.26 13.32
CA THR A 195 -8.76 6.67 13.08
C THR A 195 -8.58 7.31 14.46
N PRO A 196 -7.67 8.28 14.64
CA PRO A 196 -7.55 8.91 15.94
C PRO A 196 -9.00 9.25 16.31
N PRO A 197 -9.47 8.95 17.55
CA PRO A 197 -10.71 9.56 17.99
C PRO A 197 -10.49 11.02 17.63
N VAL A 198 -11.37 11.61 16.81
CA VAL A 198 -11.28 13.02 16.45
C VAL A 198 -10.92 13.67 17.75
N ALA A 199 -9.67 14.08 17.90
CA ALA A 199 -9.22 14.66 19.14
C ALA A 199 -10.25 15.75 19.30
N THR A 200 -11.03 15.69 20.38
CA THR A 200 -11.99 16.74 20.67
C THR A 200 -11.09 17.95 20.62
N ARG A 201 -11.19 18.68 19.52
CA ARG A 201 -10.26 19.73 19.21
C ARG A 201 -10.73 20.72 20.24
N GLN A 202 -10.07 20.77 21.40
CA GLN A 202 -9.91 22.02 22.08
C GLN A 202 -9.48 22.95 20.95
N PRO A 203 -10.34 23.90 20.57
CA PRO A 203 -10.10 24.67 19.38
C PRO A 203 -8.75 25.33 19.59
N ALA A 204 -7.74 24.86 18.87
CA ALA A 204 -6.58 25.66 18.55
C ALA A 204 -7.19 26.95 18.04
N ALA A 205 -6.92 28.06 18.72
CA ALA A 205 -7.53 29.35 18.45
C ALA A 205 -7.29 29.72 16.98
N VAL A 206 -8.22 29.32 16.13
CA VAL A 206 -8.42 29.89 14.81
C VAL A 206 -8.85 31.30 15.14
N SER A 207 -8.07 32.30 14.71
CA SER A 207 -8.43 33.69 14.93
C SER A 207 -9.88 33.86 14.45
N ALA A 208 -10.70 34.57 15.24
CA ALA A 208 -12.14 34.72 14.98
C ALA A 208 -12.44 35.30 13.58
N GLN A 209 -11.43 35.86 12.91
CA GLN A 209 -11.51 36.42 11.56
C GLN A 209 -11.60 35.34 10.46
N ASP A 210 -10.85 34.24 10.55
CA ASP A 210 -10.85 33.20 9.49
C ASP A 210 -12.14 32.37 9.47
N SER A 211 -12.73 32.13 10.65
CA SER A 211 -14.01 31.42 10.77
C SER A 211 -15.19 32.28 10.29
N SER A 212 -15.09 33.60 10.43
CA SER A 212 -16.11 34.55 9.95
C SER A 212 -16.15 34.63 8.42
N GLN A 213 -14.99 34.62 7.75
CA GLN A 213 -14.92 34.69 6.29
C GLN A 213 -15.46 33.42 5.61
N ALA A 214 -15.13 32.23 6.14
CA ALA A 214 -15.62 30.97 5.60
C ALA A 214 -17.15 30.84 5.71
N MET A 215 -17.75 31.30 6.81
CA MET A 215 -19.21 31.32 6.99
C MET A 215 -19.89 32.28 6.02
N LYS A 216 -19.37 33.50 5.85
CA LYS A 216 -19.89 34.47 4.88
C LYS A 216 -19.87 33.92 3.45
N MET A 217 -18.79 33.24 3.06
CA MET A 217 -18.68 32.63 1.74
C MET A 217 -19.72 31.51 1.52
N LEU A 218 -20.02 30.74 2.57
CA LEU A 218 -21.01 29.66 2.51
C LEU A 218 -22.45 30.21 2.42
N GLU A 219 -22.76 31.27 3.15
CA GLU A 219 -24.07 31.95 3.08
C GLU A 219 -24.31 32.55 1.70
N VAL A 220 -23.32 33.27 1.16
CA VAL A 220 -23.39 33.84 -0.20
C VAL A 220 -23.58 32.74 -1.25
N LYS A 221 -22.85 31.63 -1.13
CA LYS A 221 -23.01 30.49 -2.03
C LYS A 221 -24.42 29.90 -1.96
N LYS A 222 -24.99 29.76 -0.77
CA LYS A 222 -26.37 29.27 -0.59
C LYS A 222 -27.41 30.21 -1.21
N ALA A 223 -27.24 31.52 -1.04
CA ALA A 223 -28.12 32.52 -1.65
C ALA A 223 -28.08 32.45 -3.18
N LEU A 224 -26.89 32.41 -3.78
CA LEU A 224 -26.74 32.28 -5.23
C LEU A 224 -27.28 30.94 -5.75
N GLN A 225 -27.12 29.85 -4.98
CA GLN A 225 -27.73 28.56 -5.31
C GLN A 225 -29.26 28.61 -5.31
N ALA A 226 -29.87 29.35 -4.39
CA ALA A 226 -31.32 29.53 -4.34
C ALA A 226 -31.82 30.41 -5.49
N GLU A 227 -31.08 31.45 -5.87
CA GLU A 227 -31.42 32.36 -6.99
C GLU A 227 -31.32 31.67 -8.35
N HIS A 228 -30.28 30.86 -8.57
CA HIS A 228 -30.04 30.19 -9.85
C HIS A 228 -30.69 28.80 -9.97
N GLY A 229 -31.21 28.25 -8.87
CA GLY A 229 -31.86 26.94 -8.85
C GLY A 229 -31.00 25.83 -9.48
N GLU A 230 -31.58 25.03 -10.37
CA GLU A 230 -30.87 23.92 -11.04
C GLU A 230 -29.77 24.40 -12.00
N SER A 231 -29.90 25.61 -12.56
CA SER A 231 -28.91 26.20 -13.46
C SER A 231 -27.58 26.52 -12.77
N TRP A 232 -27.57 26.60 -11.42
CA TRP A 232 -26.33 26.78 -10.66
C TRP A 232 -25.31 25.68 -10.96
N LYS A 233 -25.78 24.43 -11.11
CA LYS A 233 -24.91 23.26 -11.33
C LYS A 233 -24.27 23.26 -12.73
N THR A 234 -24.85 23.99 -13.68
CA THR A 234 -24.37 24.10 -15.06
C THR A 234 -23.41 25.28 -15.28
N ILE A 235 -23.31 26.20 -14.32
CA ILE A 235 -22.35 27.31 -14.37
C ILE A 235 -20.92 26.79 -14.13
N PRO A 236 -19.93 27.14 -14.97
CA PRO A 236 -18.54 26.75 -14.75
C PRO A 236 -18.00 27.20 -13.39
N ARG A 237 -17.16 26.38 -12.74
CA ARG A 237 -16.65 26.66 -11.38
C ARG A 237 -15.88 27.99 -11.26
N ALA A 238 -15.21 28.43 -12.32
CA ALA A 238 -14.55 29.73 -12.34
C ALA A 238 -15.56 30.89 -12.22
N GLU A 239 -16.69 30.77 -12.90
CA GLU A 239 -17.76 31.77 -12.89
C GLU A 239 -18.53 31.73 -11.56
N GLN A 240 -18.78 30.56 -11.00
CA GLN A 240 -19.36 30.44 -9.65
C GLN A 240 -18.47 31.15 -8.60
N LYS A 241 -17.15 31.01 -8.70
CA LYS A 241 -16.21 31.70 -7.80
C LYS A 241 -16.24 33.22 -7.99
N ARG A 242 -16.35 33.70 -9.24
CA ARG A 242 -16.48 35.12 -9.56
C ARG A 242 -17.74 35.73 -8.95
N LEU A 243 -18.89 35.08 -9.14
CA LEU A 243 -20.18 35.51 -8.58
C LEU A 243 -20.18 35.54 -7.04
N ILE A 244 -19.57 34.54 -6.39
CA ILE A 244 -19.42 34.51 -4.93
C ILE A 244 -18.53 35.67 -4.44
N ALA A 245 -17.42 35.95 -5.12
CA ALA A 245 -16.51 37.04 -4.76
C ALA A 245 -17.18 38.42 -4.94
N GLU A 246 -17.92 38.62 -6.03
CA GLU A 246 -18.66 39.85 -6.31
C GLU A 246 -19.75 40.11 -5.26
N ARG A 247 -20.52 39.08 -4.90
CA ARG A 247 -21.57 39.18 -3.87
C ARG A 247 -20.99 39.42 -2.47
N LEU A 248 -19.81 38.87 -2.16
CA LEU A 248 -19.08 39.16 -0.92
C LEU A 248 -18.57 40.61 -0.86
N GLN A 249 -18.19 41.21 -1.98
CA GLN A 249 -17.77 42.62 -2.06
C GLN A 249 -18.98 43.57 -1.95
N ASN A 250 -20.12 43.19 -2.54
CA ASN A 250 -21.34 44.01 -2.55
C ASN A 250 -22.18 43.90 -1.26
N GLY A 251 -21.99 42.85 -0.46
CA GLY A 251 -22.71 42.61 0.81
C GLY A 251 -22.34 43.54 1.98
N GLY A 252 -21.42 44.49 1.78
CA GLY A 252 -21.04 45.51 2.77
C GLY A 252 -21.93 46.77 2.78
N ALA A 253 -22.90 46.88 1.88
CA ALA A 253 -23.74 48.07 1.73
C ALA A 253 -25.24 47.71 1.67
N SER A 254 -25.83 47.26 2.78
CA SER A 254 -27.29 47.37 3.01
C SER A 254 -27.64 46.99 4.44
N GLY A 255 -27.98 47.98 5.27
CA GLY A 255 -28.45 47.73 6.63
C GLY A 255 -28.64 48.96 7.52
N VAL A 256 -29.47 49.93 7.13
CA VAL A 256 -30.26 50.80 8.03
C VAL A 256 -31.51 51.24 7.25
N GLY A 257 -32.75 51.08 7.70
CA GLY A 257 -33.31 50.52 8.92
C GLY A 257 -34.83 50.46 8.77
N GLY A 258 -35.46 49.46 9.39
CA GLY A 258 -36.88 49.48 9.69
C GLY A 258 -37.06 49.87 11.15
N SER A 259 -37.87 50.89 11.42
CA SER A 259 -38.44 51.14 12.75
C SER A 259 -39.93 51.38 12.58
N ALA A 260 -40.72 50.59 13.29
CA ALA A 260 -42.15 50.76 13.47
C ALA A 260 -42.39 51.00 14.97
N ALA A 261 -43.11 52.06 15.33
CA ALA A 261 -44.05 52.08 16.47
C ALA A 261 -44.84 53.41 16.58
N ALA A 262 -46.14 53.22 16.86
CA ALA A 262 -47.02 54.02 17.73
C ALA A 262 -47.66 55.36 17.26
N ALA A 263 -48.88 55.21 16.71
CA ALA A 263 -50.17 55.63 17.28
C ALA A 263 -50.38 57.01 17.97
N ALA A 264 -51.27 57.80 17.32
CA ALA A 264 -52.56 58.33 17.81
C ALA A 264 -52.71 59.76 18.42
N ALA A 265 -53.67 60.48 17.79
CA ALA A 265 -54.59 61.52 18.29
C ALA A 265 -54.04 62.96 18.45
N ALA A 266 -54.75 64.06 18.11
CA ALA A 266 -56.16 64.30 17.80
C ALA A 266 -56.37 65.66 17.04
N ALA A 267 -57.60 65.82 16.52
CA ALA A 267 -58.32 67.07 16.15
C ALA A 267 -57.91 67.77 14.83
N GLY A 268 -58.80 68.19 13.92
CA GLY A 268 -60.26 68.31 13.92
C GLY A 268 -60.67 69.56 13.11
N GLY A 269 -61.70 69.44 12.25
CA GLY A 269 -62.40 70.54 11.57
C GLY A 269 -61.82 70.90 10.20
N GLY A 270 -62.59 71.13 9.13
CA GLY A 270 -64.02 71.29 8.97
C GLY A 270 -64.27 72.20 7.75
N MET A 271 -65.26 71.80 6.94
CA MET A 271 -65.78 72.39 5.69
C MET A 271 -64.99 72.15 4.41
#